data_AF-A0A8J6GLV3-F1
#
_entry.id   AF-A0A8J6GLV3-F1
#
_cell.length_a   1.000
_cell.length_b   1.000
_cell.length_c   1.000
_cell.angle_alpha   90.00
_cell.angle_beta   90.00
_cell.angle_gamma   90.00
#
_symmetry.space_group_name_H-M   'P 1'
#
loop_
_entity.id
_entity.type
_entity.pdbx_description
1 polymer ?
#
loop_
_entity_poly.entity_id
_entity_poly.type
_entity_poly.pdbx_seq_one_letter_code
_entity_poly.pdbx_strand_id
1 'polypeptide(L)'
;MEGLKDQYFSALASNRSENCSCGLPREDAFHIFRDPVTSDLPWPGILFGMSVPSLWYWCTDQVLELADPPPPPMLLCWADWLQWYQVACAHPDICQQVCSNPSGCSDIAYPKLVLELLPTGLRGLMMAVMVAALMSSLTSIFNSSSTIFTMDLWTHIRPRASERELMIVGRVFVFVLVLVSILWIPVVQASQGGQLFIYIQAISSYLQPPVAVIFIMGCFWKCTNEKGAFSGLVLGLLLGLVRLALDFVYVEPRCDQPDERPSVVKDVHYLYFSMILSSATLITVFTVSCFTETPSREMVHLG
;
A
#
# COMPACT_ATOMS: atom_id res chain seq x y z
N MET A 1 -18.20 -15.23 21.39
CA MET A 1 -16.77 -15.08 21.06
C MET A 1 -15.99 -16.36 21.38
N GLU A 2 -16.28 -17.04 22.51
CA GLU A 2 -15.68 -18.34 22.86
C GLU A 2 -15.88 -19.42 21.79
N GLY A 3 -17.12 -19.61 21.30
CA GLY A 3 -17.38 -20.59 20.23
C GLY A 3 -16.66 -20.33 18.90
N LEU A 4 -16.27 -19.07 18.61
CA LEU A 4 -15.49 -18.74 17.41
C LEU A 4 -14.02 -19.14 17.60
N LYS A 5 -13.48 -18.97 18.81
CA LYS A 5 -12.10 -19.34 19.14
C LYS A 5 -11.92 -20.85 19.02
N ASP A 6 -12.85 -21.63 19.55
CA ASP A 6 -12.80 -23.09 19.49
C ASP A 6 -13.00 -23.64 18.07
N GLN A 7 -13.89 -23.02 17.29
CA GLN A 7 -14.13 -23.40 15.89
C GLN A 7 -12.97 -23.00 14.96
N TYR A 8 -12.28 -21.91 15.23
CA TYR A 8 -11.13 -21.48 14.44
C TYR A 8 -9.96 -22.45 14.54
N PHE A 9 -9.62 -22.90 15.76
CA PHE A 9 -8.52 -23.84 15.96
C PHE A 9 -8.82 -25.27 15.50
N SER A 10 -10.10 -25.62 15.32
CA SER A 10 -10.52 -26.91 14.78
C SER A 10 -10.71 -26.91 13.25
N ALA A 11 -10.59 -25.76 12.60
CA ALA A 11 -10.65 -25.63 11.14
C ALA A 11 -9.34 -26.07 10.46
N LEU A 12 -8.94 -27.33 10.65
CA LEU A 12 -7.71 -27.92 10.11
C LEU A 12 -7.92 -28.45 8.67
N ALA A 13 -7.02 -28.08 7.76
CA ALA A 13 -7.04 -28.53 6.36
C ALA A 13 -7.15 -30.05 6.23
N SER A 14 -8.19 -30.53 5.53
CA SER A 14 -8.44 -31.97 5.30
C SER A 14 -7.36 -32.66 4.46
N ASN A 15 -6.51 -31.91 3.74
CA ASN A 15 -5.42 -32.43 2.92
C ASN A 15 -4.14 -31.64 3.23
N ARG A 16 -3.21 -32.26 3.98
CA ARG A 16 -1.97 -31.62 4.47
C ARG A 16 -0.77 -32.39 3.93
N SER A 17 0.27 -31.68 3.49
CA SER A 17 1.59 -32.31 3.34
C SER A 17 2.21 -32.47 4.74
N GLU A 18 2.59 -33.69 5.11
CA GLU A 18 3.00 -34.05 6.48
C GLU A 18 4.19 -33.21 7.02
N ASN A 19 4.96 -32.58 6.14
CA ASN A 19 6.16 -31.80 6.46
C ASN A 19 5.99 -30.27 6.41
N CYS A 20 4.78 -29.73 6.22
CA CYS A 20 4.57 -28.28 6.19
C CYS A 20 3.65 -27.79 7.32
N SER A 21 3.99 -26.65 7.93
CA SER A 21 3.17 -25.94 8.94
C SER A 21 2.02 -25.13 8.33
N CYS A 22 1.93 -25.08 6.99
CA CYS A 22 0.88 -24.36 6.28
C CYS A 22 -0.51 -25.00 6.48
N GLY A 23 -1.53 -24.15 6.63
CA GLY A 23 -2.93 -24.57 6.85
C GLY A 23 -3.29 -24.87 8.30
N LEU A 24 -2.36 -24.68 9.25
CA LEU A 24 -2.66 -24.70 10.69
C LEU A 24 -3.11 -23.30 11.14
N PRO A 25 -4.24 -23.20 11.88
CA PRO A 25 -4.63 -21.95 12.52
C PRO A 25 -3.54 -21.54 13.51
N ARG A 26 -3.02 -20.32 13.34
CA ARG A 26 -1.91 -19.80 14.13
C ARG A 26 -2.35 -19.56 15.57
N GLU A 27 -1.54 -19.93 16.55
CA GLU A 27 -1.87 -19.82 17.98
C GLU A 27 -2.11 -18.35 18.42
N ASP A 28 -1.47 -17.40 17.74
CA ASP A 28 -1.56 -15.96 17.99
C ASP A 28 -2.63 -15.23 17.14
N ALA A 29 -3.48 -15.95 16.40
CA ALA A 29 -4.47 -15.33 15.50
C ALA A 29 -5.45 -14.37 16.20
N PHE A 30 -5.76 -14.64 17.48
CA PHE A 30 -6.65 -13.83 18.33
C PHE A 30 -5.91 -12.80 19.19
N HIS A 31 -4.59 -12.69 19.06
CA HIS A 31 -3.81 -11.65 19.71
C HIS A 31 -3.68 -10.44 18.79
N ILE A 32 -3.99 -9.26 19.33
CA ILE A 32 -3.83 -7.98 18.61
C ILE A 32 -2.36 -7.76 18.24
N PHE A 33 -1.46 -8.05 19.18
CA PHE A 33 -0.02 -8.08 18.94
C PHE A 33 0.41 -9.51 18.67
N ARG A 34 0.66 -9.79 17.39
CA ARG A 34 1.17 -11.08 16.91
C ARG A 34 2.69 -11.19 17.07
N ASP A 35 3.23 -12.39 16.90
CA ASP A 35 4.67 -12.63 17.04
C ASP A 35 5.54 -11.69 16.17
N PRO A 36 6.66 -11.16 16.68
CA PRO A 36 7.51 -10.22 15.92
C PRO A 36 8.28 -10.86 14.74
N VAL A 37 8.47 -12.19 14.69
CA VAL A 37 9.35 -12.82 13.69
C VAL A 37 8.59 -13.80 12.79
N THR A 38 7.62 -14.54 13.33
CA THR A 38 6.92 -15.62 12.58
C THR A 38 5.51 -15.24 12.13
N SER A 39 5.08 -14.00 12.39
CA SER A 39 3.76 -13.51 12.02
C SER A 39 3.75 -12.87 10.62
N ASP A 40 2.63 -12.98 9.89
CA ASP A 40 2.36 -12.22 8.65
C ASP A 40 2.18 -10.71 8.91
N LEU A 41 1.95 -10.37 10.18
CA LEU A 41 1.72 -9.02 10.64
C LEU A 41 2.49 -8.84 11.95
N PRO A 42 3.82 -8.67 11.88
CA PRO A 42 4.63 -8.53 13.08
C PRO A 42 4.29 -7.23 13.80
N TRP A 43 4.07 -7.30 15.11
CA TRP A 43 3.63 -6.14 15.89
C TRP A 43 4.56 -4.92 15.78
N PRO A 44 5.92 -5.03 15.73
CA PRO A 44 6.77 -3.86 15.57
C PRO A 44 6.68 -3.30 14.16
N GLY A 45 6.56 -4.16 13.15
CA GLY A 45 6.37 -3.76 11.76
C GLY A 45 5.04 -3.02 11.58
N ILE A 46 3.99 -3.42 12.30
CA ILE A 46 2.73 -2.68 12.34
C ILE A 46 2.93 -1.31 12.97
N LEU A 47 3.48 -1.22 14.18
CA LEU A 47 3.54 0.06 14.90
C LEU A 47 4.49 1.07 14.25
N PHE A 48 5.67 0.60 13.82
CA PHE A 48 6.74 1.47 13.32
C PHE A 48 6.86 1.43 11.79
N GLY A 49 6.56 0.30 11.16
CA GLY A 49 6.66 0.13 9.71
C GLY A 49 5.45 0.65 8.94
N MET A 50 4.24 0.60 9.52
CA MET A 50 3.06 1.22 8.90
C MET A 50 2.89 2.70 9.24
N SER A 51 3.43 3.18 10.37
CA SER A 51 3.22 4.58 10.76
C SER A 51 3.79 5.58 9.74
N VAL A 52 4.91 5.27 9.07
CA VAL A 52 5.47 6.15 8.03
C VAL A 52 4.62 6.15 6.74
N PRO A 53 4.24 5.00 6.14
CA PRO A 53 3.25 4.97 5.07
C PRO A 53 1.91 5.62 5.42
N SER A 54 1.41 5.44 6.65
CA SER A 54 0.17 6.08 7.09
C SER A 54 0.31 7.61 7.14
N LEU A 55 1.44 8.13 7.63
CA LEU A 55 1.71 9.56 7.59
C LEU A 55 1.75 10.09 6.16
N TRP A 56 2.36 9.36 5.22
CA TRP A 56 2.32 9.73 3.80
C TRP A 56 0.88 9.77 3.27
N TYR A 57 0.11 8.71 3.50
CA TYR A 57 -1.26 8.60 2.99
C TYR A 57 -2.15 9.75 3.49
N TRP A 58 -2.06 10.10 4.77
CA TRP A 58 -2.95 11.10 5.37
C TRP A 58 -2.46 12.53 5.25
N CYS A 59 -1.15 12.74 5.18
CA CYS A 59 -0.55 14.07 5.25
C CYS A 59 0.13 14.50 3.91
N THR A 60 0.21 13.65 2.88
CA THR A 60 0.83 13.98 1.57
C THR A 60 0.00 13.57 0.35
N ASP A 61 -0.97 12.67 0.49
CA ASP A 61 -1.74 12.20 -0.67
C ASP A 61 -2.69 13.27 -1.24
N GLN A 62 -2.49 13.58 -2.53
CA GLN A 62 -3.19 14.66 -3.23
C GLN A 62 -4.69 14.40 -3.41
N VAL A 63 -5.16 13.15 -3.29
CA VAL A 63 -6.59 12.84 -3.39
C VAL A 63 -7.37 13.37 -2.18
N LEU A 64 -6.72 13.46 -1.01
CA LEU A 64 -7.33 13.99 0.21
C LEU A 64 -7.33 15.52 0.27
N GLU A 65 -6.36 16.20 -0.36
CA GLU A 65 -6.29 17.67 -0.39
C GLU A 65 -7.42 18.31 -1.21
N LEU A 66 -7.99 17.58 -2.17
CA LEU A 66 -9.13 18.02 -2.98
C LEU A 66 -10.49 17.78 -2.31
N ALA A 67 -10.53 17.22 -1.10
CA ALA A 67 -11.78 17.04 -0.36
C ALA A 67 -12.26 18.38 0.22
N ASP A 68 -13.51 18.75 -0.07
CA ASP A 68 -14.13 19.99 0.42
C ASP A 68 -15.22 19.64 1.46
N PRO A 69 -15.10 20.06 2.73
CA PRO A 69 -14.05 20.89 3.32
C PRO A 69 -12.75 20.13 3.61
N PRO A 70 -11.56 20.78 3.52
CA PRO A 70 -10.29 20.15 3.83
C PRO A 70 -10.21 19.86 5.34
N PRO A 71 -10.07 18.59 5.75
CA PRO A 71 -9.86 18.24 7.16
C PRO A 71 -8.48 18.74 7.63
N PRO A 72 -8.31 19.07 8.93
CA PRO A 72 -6.99 19.46 9.44
C PRO A 72 -6.02 18.29 9.24
N PRO A 73 -4.83 18.49 8.64
CA PRO A 73 -3.89 17.40 8.32
C PRO A 73 -3.46 16.63 9.57
N MET A 74 -3.38 17.33 10.71
CA MET A 74 -3.05 16.73 12.00
C MET A 74 -4.19 15.89 12.59
N LEU A 75 -5.45 16.13 12.18
CA LEU A 75 -6.63 15.44 12.72
C LEU A 75 -6.85 14.05 12.09
N LEU A 76 -6.55 13.94 10.80
CA LEU A 76 -6.60 12.66 10.07
C LEU A 76 -5.43 11.74 10.44
N CYS A 77 -4.23 12.31 10.60
CA CYS A 77 -3.03 11.57 10.98
C CYS A 77 -3.16 10.91 12.39
N TRP A 78 -4.14 11.27 13.24
CA TRP A 78 -4.50 10.52 14.48
C TRP A 78 -5.73 9.61 14.38
N ALA A 79 -6.68 9.90 13.48
CA ALA A 79 -7.98 9.23 13.44
C ALA A 79 -7.93 7.79 12.90
N ASP A 80 -6.85 7.43 12.19
CA ASP A 80 -6.78 6.18 11.43
C ASP A 80 -5.97 5.05 12.10
N TRP A 81 -5.54 5.22 13.36
CA TRP A 81 -4.85 4.19 14.14
C TRP A 81 -5.73 2.96 14.49
N LEU A 82 -6.99 2.91 14.06
CA LEU A 82 -8.00 1.96 14.51
C LEU A 82 -8.59 1.03 13.44
N GLN A 83 -8.18 1.11 12.17
CA GLN A 83 -8.78 0.26 11.14
C GLN A 83 -8.03 -1.08 10.99
N TRP A 84 -8.39 -2.08 11.82
CA TRP A 84 -7.93 -3.46 11.67
C TRP A 84 -9.08 -4.34 11.15
N TYR A 85 -8.97 -4.84 9.91
CA TYR A 85 -9.89 -5.85 9.39
C TYR A 85 -9.18 -7.18 9.19
N GLN A 86 -9.78 -8.26 9.70
CA GLN A 86 -9.38 -9.64 9.43
C GLN A 86 -10.49 -10.37 8.68
N VAL A 87 -10.12 -11.11 7.64
CA VAL A 87 -10.91 -12.25 7.13
C VAL A 87 -9.92 -13.38 6.92
N ALA A 88 -10.20 -14.53 7.54
CA ALA A 88 -9.43 -15.75 7.36
C ALA A 88 -10.28 -16.77 6.61
N CYS A 89 -9.69 -17.42 5.62
CA CYS A 89 -10.18 -18.68 5.09
C CYS A 89 -9.29 -19.81 5.59
N ALA A 90 -9.88 -20.96 5.90
CA ALA A 90 -9.18 -22.06 6.56
C ALA A 90 -8.65 -23.15 5.61
N HIS A 91 -9.11 -23.28 4.34
CA HIS A 91 -8.75 -24.40 3.45
C HIS A 91 -8.48 -23.99 1.99
N PRO A 92 -7.30 -24.33 1.42
CA PRO A 92 -6.93 -23.94 0.06
C PRO A 92 -7.76 -24.61 -1.04
N ASP A 93 -8.15 -25.89 -0.87
CA ASP A 93 -8.92 -26.62 -1.90
C ASP A 93 -10.37 -26.13 -2.02
N ILE A 94 -11.01 -25.81 -0.89
CA ILE A 94 -12.34 -25.20 -0.85
C ILE A 94 -12.27 -23.76 -1.36
N CYS A 95 -11.22 -23.01 -1.00
CA CYS A 95 -10.99 -21.66 -1.52
C CYS A 95 -10.79 -21.65 -3.04
N GLN A 96 -10.09 -22.64 -3.61
CA GLN A 96 -9.95 -22.75 -5.05
C GLN A 96 -11.31 -22.97 -5.74
N GLN A 97 -12.14 -23.87 -5.20
CA GLN A 97 -13.46 -24.17 -5.79
C GLN A 97 -14.44 -23.00 -5.66
N VAL A 98 -14.38 -22.26 -4.56
CA VAL A 98 -15.37 -21.22 -4.24
C VAL A 98 -14.93 -19.82 -4.71
N CYS A 99 -13.62 -19.55 -4.71
CA CYS A 99 -13.05 -18.21 -4.86
C CYS A 99 -12.05 -18.11 -6.02
N SER A 100 -11.77 -19.21 -6.73
CA SER A 100 -10.76 -19.28 -7.80
C SER A 100 -9.35 -18.82 -7.36
N ASN A 101 -9.09 -18.78 -6.05
CA ASN A 101 -7.83 -18.43 -5.44
C ASN A 101 -7.58 -19.40 -4.26
N PRO A 102 -6.45 -20.15 -4.24
CA PRO A 102 -6.17 -21.09 -3.16
C PRO A 102 -5.71 -20.39 -1.88
N SER A 103 -5.30 -19.12 -1.95
CA SER A 103 -4.76 -18.36 -0.83
C SER A 103 -5.82 -17.66 0.02
N GLY A 104 -7.07 -17.58 -0.46
CA GLY A 104 -8.19 -17.01 0.31
C GLY A 104 -9.24 -16.28 -0.52
N CYS A 105 -10.32 -15.88 0.15
CA CYS A 105 -11.48 -15.20 -0.45
C CYS A 105 -11.65 -13.76 0.02
N SER A 106 -10.63 -13.18 0.66
CA SER A 106 -10.71 -11.90 1.38
C SER A 106 -11.25 -10.76 0.52
N ASP A 107 -10.84 -10.71 -0.75
CA ASP A 107 -11.22 -9.62 -1.68
C ASP A 107 -12.69 -9.69 -2.13
N ILE A 108 -13.31 -10.88 -2.08
CA ILE A 108 -14.73 -11.09 -2.46
C ILE A 108 -15.64 -11.34 -1.25
N ALA A 109 -15.09 -11.40 -0.05
CA ALA A 109 -15.82 -11.73 1.17
C ALA A 109 -16.97 -10.74 1.43
N TYR A 110 -16.69 -9.44 1.31
CA TYR A 110 -17.69 -8.40 1.55
C TYR A 110 -18.81 -8.39 0.49
N PRO A 111 -18.51 -8.36 -0.83
CA PRO A 111 -19.55 -8.50 -1.85
C PRO A 111 -20.39 -9.78 -1.65
N LYS A 112 -19.74 -10.91 -1.34
CA LYS A 112 -20.43 -12.18 -1.15
C LYS A 112 -21.39 -12.15 0.05
N LEU A 113 -20.97 -11.55 1.17
CA LEU A 113 -21.81 -11.33 2.34
C LEU A 113 -23.07 -10.52 2.01
N VAL A 114 -22.90 -9.44 1.22
CA VAL A 114 -24.00 -8.59 0.74
C VAL A 114 -24.98 -9.38 -0.14
N LEU A 115 -24.48 -10.25 -1.01
CA LEU A 115 -25.33 -11.05 -1.91
C LEU A 115 -26.10 -12.17 -1.19
N GLU A 116 -25.54 -12.72 -0.10
CA GLU A 116 -26.11 -13.86 0.63
C GLU A 116 -27.02 -13.46 1.80
N LEU A 117 -26.74 -12.36 2.50
CA LEU A 117 -27.50 -11.97 3.70
C LEU A 117 -28.62 -10.97 3.44
N LEU A 118 -28.51 -10.13 2.41
CA LEU A 118 -29.46 -9.04 2.21
C LEU A 118 -30.68 -9.47 1.39
N PRO A 119 -31.89 -8.99 1.74
CA PRO A 119 -33.10 -9.28 0.98
C PRO A 119 -33.08 -8.62 -0.41
N THR A 120 -33.92 -9.15 -1.30
CA THR A 120 -34.16 -8.58 -2.63
C THR A 120 -34.58 -7.12 -2.53
N GLY A 121 -34.04 -6.25 -3.39
CA GLY A 121 -34.16 -4.80 -3.28
C GLY A 121 -32.95 -4.18 -2.58
N LEU A 122 -32.68 -4.54 -1.32
CA LEU A 122 -31.53 -4.00 -0.58
C LEU A 122 -30.19 -4.50 -1.15
N ARG A 123 -30.15 -5.75 -1.64
CA ARG A 123 -29.01 -6.28 -2.41
C ARG A 123 -28.69 -5.41 -3.64
N GLY A 124 -29.70 -4.99 -4.39
CA GLY A 124 -29.52 -4.15 -5.58
C GLY A 124 -29.05 -2.74 -5.23
N LEU A 125 -29.62 -2.17 -4.16
CA LEU A 125 -29.21 -0.87 -3.63
C LEU A 125 -27.73 -0.88 -3.21
N MET A 126 -27.31 -1.89 -2.44
CA MET A 126 -25.92 -2.00 -1.99
C MET A 126 -24.94 -2.16 -3.15
N MET A 127 -25.25 -3.01 -4.14
CA MET A 127 -24.38 -3.16 -5.32
C MET A 127 -24.27 -1.86 -6.13
N ALA A 128 -25.37 -1.10 -6.26
CA ALA A 128 -25.35 0.19 -6.94
C ALA A 128 -24.49 1.22 -6.17
N VAL A 129 -24.62 1.29 -4.84
CA VAL A 129 -23.81 2.16 -3.99
C VAL A 129 -22.33 1.80 -4.10
N MET A 130 -21.98 0.51 -4.11
CA MET A 130 -20.60 0.06 -4.26
C MET A 130 -20.00 0.48 -5.62
N VAL A 131 -20.73 0.27 -6.72
CA VAL A 131 -20.25 0.68 -8.06
C VAL A 131 -20.14 2.20 -8.15
N ALA A 132 -21.11 2.94 -7.60
CA ALA A 132 -21.06 4.41 -7.57
C ALA A 132 -19.87 4.94 -6.76
N ALA A 133 -19.59 4.35 -5.59
CA ALA A 133 -18.44 4.69 -4.76
C ALA A 133 -17.11 4.43 -5.52
N LEU A 134 -16.99 3.27 -6.18
CA LEU A 134 -15.83 2.94 -6.99
C LEU A 134 -15.63 3.92 -8.15
N MET A 135 -16.70 4.28 -8.87
CA MET A 135 -16.62 5.25 -9.97
C MET A 135 -16.19 6.63 -9.48
N SER A 136 -16.64 7.05 -8.30
CA SER A 136 -16.22 8.32 -7.68
C SER A 136 -14.73 8.33 -7.36
N SER A 137 -14.23 7.30 -6.67
CA SER A 137 -12.81 7.18 -6.31
C SER A 137 -11.91 7.11 -7.55
N LEU A 138 -12.28 6.29 -8.54
CA LEU A 138 -11.53 6.19 -9.80
C LEU A 138 -11.48 7.53 -10.56
N THR A 139 -12.60 8.26 -10.59
CA THR A 139 -12.65 9.58 -11.23
C THR A 139 -11.70 10.56 -10.52
N SER A 140 -11.67 10.56 -9.19
CA SER A 140 -10.74 11.43 -8.42
C SER A 140 -9.28 11.09 -8.72
N ILE A 141 -8.91 9.81 -8.68
CA ILE A 141 -7.54 9.34 -8.94
C ILE A 141 -7.08 9.68 -10.37
N PHE A 142 -7.93 9.48 -11.37
CA PHE A 142 -7.55 9.79 -12.76
C PHE A 142 -7.46 11.30 -13.01
N ASN A 143 -8.32 12.10 -12.38
CA ASN A 143 -8.27 13.56 -12.51
C ASN A 143 -7.05 14.16 -11.80
N SER A 144 -6.69 13.67 -10.61
CA SER A 144 -5.47 14.12 -9.90
C SER A 144 -4.22 13.72 -10.67
N SER A 145 -4.13 12.46 -11.10
CA SER A 145 -3.00 11.95 -11.90
C SER A 145 -2.84 12.73 -13.21
N SER A 146 -3.95 13.02 -13.89
CA SER A 146 -3.93 13.85 -15.10
C SER A 146 -3.44 15.26 -14.82
N THR A 147 -3.78 15.84 -13.67
CA THR A 147 -3.35 17.19 -13.29
C THR A 147 -1.86 17.23 -12.99
N ILE A 148 -1.33 16.26 -12.23
CA ILE A 148 0.13 16.12 -12.01
C ILE A 148 0.84 16.04 -13.36
N PHE A 149 0.38 15.16 -14.25
CA PHE A 149 1.03 14.97 -15.54
C PHE A 149 0.99 16.23 -16.41
N THR A 150 -0.16 16.90 -16.50
CA THR A 150 -0.29 18.07 -17.36
C THR A 150 0.33 19.32 -16.78
N MET A 151 0.13 19.60 -15.49
CA MET A 151 0.62 20.81 -14.84
C MET A 151 2.10 20.68 -14.48
N ASP A 152 2.55 19.56 -13.93
CA ASP A 152 3.91 19.46 -13.38
C ASP A 152 4.91 18.94 -14.42
N LEU A 153 4.51 18.01 -15.29
CA LEU A 153 5.40 17.44 -16.30
C LEU A 153 5.25 18.11 -17.68
N TRP A 154 4.02 18.23 -18.19
CA TRP A 154 3.81 18.72 -19.56
C TRP A 154 4.13 20.21 -19.73
N THR A 155 3.77 21.06 -18.76
CA THR A 155 4.16 22.49 -18.83
C THR A 155 5.68 22.67 -18.69
N HIS A 156 6.37 21.79 -17.96
CA HIS A 156 7.83 21.84 -17.85
C HIS A 156 8.50 21.48 -19.18
N ILE A 157 8.03 20.44 -19.87
CA ILE A 157 8.54 20.03 -21.20
C ILE A 157 8.15 21.05 -22.28
N ARG A 158 6.93 21.59 -22.20
CA ARG A 158 6.40 22.59 -23.14
C ARG A 158 5.89 23.84 -22.39
N PRO A 159 6.78 24.81 -22.09
CA PRO A 159 6.43 26.01 -21.31
C PRO A 159 5.39 26.93 -21.94
N ARG A 160 5.11 26.79 -23.24
CA ARG A 160 4.09 27.56 -23.97
C ARG A 160 2.96 26.65 -24.47
N ALA A 161 2.41 25.83 -23.58
CA ALA A 161 1.24 25.01 -23.88
C ALA A 161 -0.05 25.86 -23.82
N SER A 162 -0.98 25.61 -24.75
CA SER A 162 -2.32 26.23 -24.71
C SER A 162 -3.25 25.47 -23.75
N GLU A 163 -4.23 26.13 -23.14
CA GLU A 163 -5.25 25.47 -22.30
C GLU A 163 -5.97 24.33 -23.03
N ARG A 164 -6.27 24.50 -24.33
CA ARG A 164 -6.90 23.45 -25.15
C ARG A 164 -6.00 22.23 -25.32
N GLU A 165 -4.71 22.47 -25.47
CA GLU A 165 -3.72 21.40 -25.57
C GLU A 165 -3.63 20.63 -24.25
N LEU A 166 -3.57 21.35 -23.12
CA LEU A 166 -3.52 20.79 -21.78
C LEU A 166 -4.73 19.86 -21.50
N MET A 167 -5.93 20.30 -21.88
CA MET A 167 -7.15 19.49 -21.74
C MET A 167 -7.13 18.22 -22.61
N ILE A 168 -6.60 18.29 -23.84
CA ILE A 168 -6.52 17.13 -24.74
C ILE A 168 -5.49 16.13 -24.21
N VAL A 169 -4.31 16.61 -23.82
CA VAL A 169 -3.22 15.78 -23.28
C VAL A 169 -3.68 15.07 -22.01
N GLY A 170 -4.39 15.76 -21.11
CA GLY A 170 -4.95 15.16 -19.91
C GLY A 170 -5.92 14.01 -20.21
N ARG A 171 -6.86 14.20 -21.15
CA ARG A 171 -7.81 13.14 -21.55
C ARG A 171 -7.13 11.94 -22.20
N VAL A 172 -6.12 12.19 -23.04
CA VAL A 172 -5.32 11.11 -23.65
C VAL A 172 -4.53 10.34 -22.60
N PHE A 173 -3.94 11.04 -21.63
CA PHE A 173 -3.20 10.44 -20.52
C PHE A 173 -4.09 9.52 -19.67
N VAL A 174 -5.30 9.97 -19.30
CA VAL A 174 -6.28 9.12 -18.58
C VAL A 174 -6.61 7.85 -19.37
N PHE A 175 -6.84 7.97 -20.68
CA PHE A 175 -7.12 6.81 -21.53
C PHE A 175 -5.95 5.80 -21.53
N VAL A 176 -4.71 6.28 -21.64
CA VAL A 176 -3.51 5.44 -21.59
C VAL A 176 -3.36 4.79 -20.20
N LEU A 177 -3.57 5.54 -19.13
CA LEU A 177 -3.51 5.00 -17.76
C LEU A 177 -4.52 3.86 -17.55
N VAL A 178 -5.75 3.99 -18.04
CA VAL A 178 -6.78 2.95 -17.95
C VAL A 178 -6.35 1.69 -18.69
N LEU A 179 -5.79 1.82 -19.90
CA LEU A 179 -5.31 0.67 -20.67
C LEU A 179 -4.17 -0.06 -19.94
N VAL A 180 -3.19 0.68 -19.41
CA VAL A 180 -2.09 0.09 -18.63
C VAL A 180 -2.62 -0.59 -17.36
N SER A 181 -3.60 0.00 -16.68
CA SER A 181 -4.22 -0.57 -15.48
C SER A 181 -4.92 -1.91 -15.77
N ILE A 182 -5.64 -2.02 -16.89
CA ILE A 182 -6.28 -3.27 -17.32
C ILE A 182 -5.22 -4.34 -17.65
N LEU A 183 -4.14 -3.95 -18.33
CA LEU A 183 -3.04 -4.87 -18.64
C LEU A 183 -2.28 -5.34 -17.39
N TRP A 184 -2.35 -4.59 -16.28
CA TRP A 184 -1.68 -4.92 -15.02
C TRP A 184 -2.45 -5.93 -14.14
N ILE A 185 -3.75 -6.13 -14.36
CA ILE A 185 -4.58 -7.08 -13.60
C ILE A 185 -3.95 -8.49 -13.44
N PRO A 186 -3.45 -9.16 -14.50
CA PRO A 186 -2.87 -10.50 -14.35
C PRO A 186 -1.60 -10.50 -13.48
N VAL A 187 -0.85 -9.40 -13.46
CA VAL A 187 0.35 -9.25 -12.62
C VAL A 187 -0.04 -9.19 -11.14
N VAL A 188 -1.11 -8.46 -10.80
CA VAL A 188 -1.63 -8.39 -9.43
C VAL A 188 -2.08 -9.77 -8.95
N GLN A 189 -2.76 -10.54 -9.81
CA GLN A 189 -3.26 -11.87 -9.45
C GLN A 189 -2.13 -12.90 -9.23
N ALA A 190 -0.99 -12.71 -9.89
CA ALA A 190 0.17 -13.58 -9.72
C ALA A 190 1.01 -13.24 -8.48
N SER A 191 0.86 -12.04 -7.92
CA SER A 191 1.66 -11.55 -6.78
C SER A 191 0.97 -11.77 -5.44
N GLN A 192 1.74 -12.00 -4.37
CA GLN A 192 1.26 -12.10 -2.97
C GLN A 192 0.06 -13.04 -2.77
N GLY A 193 0.06 -14.19 -3.46
CA GLY A 193 -1.02 -15.17 -3.38
C GLY A 193 -2.38 -14.64 -3.88
N GLY A 194 -2.40 -13.54 -4.62
CA GLY A 194 -3.62 -12.90 -5.11
C GLY A 194 -4.45 -12.19 -4.02
N GLN A 195 -3.84 -11.86 -2.87
CA GLN A 195 -4.48 -11.04 -1.84
C GLN A 195 -4.22 -9.55 -2.10
N LEU A 196 -5.26 -8.82 -2.51
CA LEU A 196 -5.12 -7.42 -2.93
C LEU A 196 -4.58 -6.51 -1.81
N PHE A 197 -5.04 -6.72 -0.57
CA PHE A 197 -4.63 -5.88 0.56
C PHE A 197 -3.12 -5.98 0.85
N ILE A 198 -2.57 -7.19 0.93
CA ILE A 198 -1.14 -7.40 1.20
C ILE A 198 -0.30 -6.83 0.04
N TYR A 199 -0.75 -7.01 -1.20
CA TYR A 199 -0.09 -6.46 -2.38
C TYR A 199 -0.02 -4.92 -2.35
N ILE A 200 -1.15 -4.24 -2.11
CA ILE A 200 -1.19 -2.77 -2.06
C ILE A 200 -0.34 -2.25 -0.90
N GLN A 201 -0.42 -2.88 0.27
CA GLN A 201 0.37 -2.49 1.44
C GLN A 201 1.87 -2.69 1.24
N ALA A 202 2.29 -3.77 0.60
CA ALA A 202 3.69 -4.02 0.27
C ALA A 202 4.25 -2.95 -0.68
N ILE A 203 3.55 -2.65 -1.78
CA ILE A 203 3.98 -1.60 -2.73
C ILE A 203 4.03 -0.24 -2.06
N SER A 204 3.01 0.10 -1.28
CA SER A 204 2.95 1.33 -0.49
C SER A 204 4.16 1.45 0.43
N SER A 205 4.51 0.36 1.12
CA SER A 205 5.67 0.27 2.02
C SER A 205 7.03 0.39 1.31
N TYR A 206 7.09 0.25 -0.01
CA TYR A 206 8.33 0.37 -0.78
C TYR A 206 8.53 1.75 -1.41
N LEU A 207 7.44 2.43 -1.78
CA LEU A 207 7.50 3.68 -2.55
C LEU A 207 7.18 4.93 -1.72
N GLN A 208 6.27 4.82 -0.75
CA GLN A 208 5.78 5.97 0.02
C GLN A 208 6.77 6.46 1.10
N PRO A 209 7.53 5.60 1.83
CA PRO A 209 8.32 6.06 2.97
C PRO A 209 9.38 7.13 2.65
N PRO A 210 10.12 7.07 1.53
CA PRO A 210 11.11 8.09 1.21
C PRO A 210 10.49 9.50 1.08
N VAL A 211 9.30 9.59 0.49
CA VAL A 211 8.58 10.86 0.32
C VAL A 211 8.10 11.38 1.67
N ALA A 212 7.51 10.52 2.52
CA ALA A 212 7.08 10.90 3.86
C ALA A 212 8.23 11.43 4.72
N VAL A 213 9.40 10.76 4.70
CA VAL A 213 10.56 11.18 5.50
C VAL A 213 11.05 12.57 5.10
N ILE A 214 11.09 12.86 3.79
CA ILE A 214 11.49 14.19 3.30
C ILE A 214 10.47 15.25 3.69
N PHE A 215 9.17 14.95 3.58
CA PHE A 215 8.12 15.86 3.99
C PHE A 215 8.20 16.19 5.48
N ILE A 216 8.34 15.18 6.34
CA ILE A 216 8.52 15.34 7.78
C ILE A 216 9.79 16.17 8.08
N MET A 217 10.89 15.91 7.39
CA MET A 217 12.10 16.71 7.55
C MET A 217 11.98 18.13 7.03
N GLY A 218 11.24 18.37 5.95
CA GLY A 218 10.92 19.72 5.48
C GLY A 218 10.12 20.51 6.51
N CYS A 219 9.11 19.90 7.13
CA CYS A 219 8.25 20.58 8.10
C CYS A 219 8.92 20.82 9.46
N PHE A 220 9.59 19.81 10.02
CA PHE A 220 10.12 19.89 11.39
C PHE A 220 11.58 20.33 11.45
N TRP A 221 12.35 20.20 10.36
CA TRP A 221 13.78 20.51 10.35
C TRP A 221 14.11 21.60 9.33
N LYS A 222 14.22 22.84 9.81
CA LYS A 222 14.47 24.04 8.99
C LYS A 222 15.80 24.04 8.23
N CYS A 223 16.73 23.15 8.57
CA CYS A 223 18.03 23.03 7.90
C CYS A 223 18.03 21.95 6.80
N THR A 224 16.87 21.47 6.37
CA THR A 224 16.78 20.50 5.26
C THR A 224 17.10 21.21 3.96
N ASN A 225 18.13 20.74 3.26
CA ASN A 225 18.61 21.35 2.00
C ASN A 225 18.00 20.64 0.78
N GLU A 226 17.88 21.34 -0.35
CA GLU A 226 17.37 20.78 -1.62
C GLU A 226 18.19 19.56 -2.08
N LYS A 227 19.53 19.65 -2.01
CA LYS A 227 20.45 18.54 -2.34
C LYS A 227 20.28 17.33 -1.39
N GLY A 228 20.00 17.58 -0.12
CA GLY A 228 19.76 16.53 0.88
C GLY A 228 18.44 15.82 0.63
N ALA A 229 17.37 16.59 0.39
CA ALA A 229 16.06 16.06 0.01
C ALA A 229 16.14 15.23 -1.29
N PHE A 230 16.77 15.77 -2.33
CA PHE A 230 16.93 15.07 -3.61
C PHE A 230 17.73 13.77 -3.48
N SER A 231 18.89 13.80 -2.80
CA SER A 231 19.71 12.60 -2.61
C SER A 231 19.01 11.54 -1.77
N GLY A 232 18.27 11.95 -0.73
CA GLY A 232 17.46 11.05 0.09
C GLY A 232 16.35 10.39 -0.73
N LEU A 233 15.65 11.19 -1.56
CA LEU A 233 14.55 10.69 -2.39
C LEU A 233 15.06 9.68 -3.41
N VAL A 234 16.15 10.01 -4.10
CA VAL A 234 16.74 9.14 -5.13
C VAL A 234 17.23 7.83 -4.51
N LEU A 235 17.96 7.87 -3.39
CA LEU A 235 18.44 6.65 -2.74
C LEU A 235 17.28 5.80 -2.21
N GLY A 236 16.30 6.42 -1.54
CA GLY A 236 15.13 5.73 -1.01
C GLY A 236 14.29 5.10 -2.12
N LEU A 237 14.00 5.82 -3.20
CA LEU A 237 13.27 5.26 -4.34
C LEU A 237 14.04 4.14 -5.04
N LEU A 238 15.36 4.26 -5.18
CA LEU A 238 16.17 3.19 -5.77
C LEU A 238 16.13 1.92 -4.92
N LEU A 239 16.31 2.04 -3.60
CA LEU A 239 16.22 0.89 -2.69
C LEU A 239 14.81 0.26 -2.70
N GLY A 240 13.77 1.09 -2.71
CA GLY A 240 12.38 0.64 -2.84
C GLY A 240 12.10 -0.09 -4.15
N LEU A 241 12.56 0.45 -5.28
CA LEU A 241 12.42 -0.17 -6.60
C LEU A 241 13.19 -1.49 -6.72
N VAL A 242 14.38 -1.58 -6.12
CA VAL A 242 15.13 -2.84 -6.07
C VAL A 242 14.36 -3.90 -5.29
N ARG A 243 13.79 -3.55 -4.13
CA ARG A 243 12.94 -4.49 -3.36
C ARG A 243 11.70 -4.91 -4.14
N LEU A 244 11.04 -3.96 -4.79
CA LEU A 244 9.87 -4.20 -5.64
C LEU A 244 10.22 -5.17 -6.79
N ALA A 245 11.32 -4.94 -7.49
CA ALA A 245 11.78 -5.81 -8.57
C ALA A 245 12.13 -7.21 -8.06
N LEU A 246 12.76 -7.32 -6.89
CA LEU A 246 13.04 -8.60 -6.26
C LEU A 246 11.75 -9.37 -5.91
N ASP A 247 10.73 -8.70 -5.39
CA ASP A 247 9.43 -9.35 -5.12
C ASP A 247 8.70 -9.79 -6.39
N PHE A 248 8.88 -9.07 -7.50
CA PHE A 248 8.31 -9.48 -8.79
C PHE A 248 9.06 -10.68 -9.41
N VAL A 249 10.38 -10.77 -9.23
CA VAL A 249 11.19 -11.88 -9.75
C VAL A 249 11.04 -13.13 -8.88
N TYR A 250 10.99 -12.95 -7.56
CA TYR A 250 10.94 -14.01 -6.56
C TYR A 250 9.56 -14.09 -5.91
N VAL A 251 8.59 -14.58 -6.68
CA VAL A 251 7.21 -14.78 -6.21
C VAL A 251 7.18 -15.79 -5.06
N GLU A 252 6.36 -15.51 -4.05
CA GLU A 252 6.06 -16.41 -2.93
C GLU A 252 5.70 -17.81 -3.47
N PRO A 253 6.51 -18.84 -3.23
CA PRO A 253 6.17 -20.19 -3.64
C PRO A 253 4.98 -20.68 -2.83
N ARG A 254 4.22 -21.60 -3.40
CA ARG A 254 3.11 -22.23 -2.69
C ARG A 254 3.65 -23.03 -1.50
N CYS A 255 2.82 -23.18 -0.48
CA CYS A 255 3.16 -23.91 0.74
C CYS A 255 3.68 -25.35 0.53
N ASP A 256 3.41 -25.97 -0.61
CA ASP A 256 3.84 -27.30 -1.00
C ASP A 256 5.21 -27.34 -1.72
N GLN A 257 5.82 -26.18 -1.98
CA GLN A 257 7.07 -26.05 -2.73
C GLN A 257 8.21 -25.52 -1.85
N PRO A 258 9.47 -25.96 -2.08
CA PRO A 258 10.62 -25.43 -1.37
C PRO A 258 10.83 -23.94 -1.70
N ASP A 259 11.14 -23.15 -0.68
CA ASP A 259 11.34 -21.70 -0.83
C ASP A 259 12.77 -21.38 -1.28
N GLU A 260 12.93 -21.09 -2.58
CA GLU A 260 14.21 -20.74 -3.22
C GLU A 260 14.54 -19.23 -3.17
N ARG A 261 13.73 -18.42 -2.48
CA ARG A 261 13.94 -16.96 -2.44
C ARG A 261 15.24 -16.62 -1.70
N PRO A 262 15.99 -15.59 -2.15
CA PRO A 262 17.18 -15.13 -1.43
C PRO A 262 16.80 -14.66 -0.01
N SER A 263 17.68 -14.88 0.97
CA SER A 263 17.42 -14.61 2.40
C SER A 263 16.94 -13.18 2.68
N VAL A 264 17.38 -12.19 1.92
CA VAL A 264 16.93 -10.80 2.05
C VAL A 264 15.45 -10.61 1.71
N VAL A 265 14.91 -11.39 0.76
CA VAL A 265 13.50 -11.35 0.36
C VAL A 265 12.65 -12.20 1.28
N LYS A 266 13.19 -13.34 1.73
CA LYS A 266 12.52 -14.33 2.57
C LYS A 266 12.41 -13.90 4.04
N ASP A 267 13.49 -13.41 4.62
CA ASP A 267 13.58 -13.18 6.06
C ASP A 267 13.17 -11.75 6.46
N VAL A 268 13.16 -10.81 5.50
CA VAL A 268 12.79 -9.41 5.76
C VAL A 268 11.38 -9.14 5.25
N HIS A 269 10.43 -9.14 6.20
CA HIS A 269 9.05 -8.74 5.97
C HIS A 269 8.95 -7.31 5.41
N TYR A 270 7.98 -7.04 4.53
CA TYR A 270 7.83 -5.74 3.87
C TYR A 270 7.67 -4.56 4.85
N LEU A 271 7.04 -4.80 6.01
CA LEU A 271 6.91 -3.81 7.09
C LEU A 271 8.25 -3.45 7.74
N TYR A 272 9.12 -4.44 7.97
CA TYR A 272 10.47 -4.17 8.48
C TYR A 272 11.33 -3.47 7.43
N PHE A 273 11.15 -3.85 6.16
CA PHE A 273 11.81 -3.16 5.06
C PHE A 273 11.41 -1.68 4.99
N SER A 274 10.12 -1.34 5.19
CA SER A 274 9.65 0.05 5.29
C SER A 274 10.39 0.84 6.39
N MET A 275 10.60 0.25 7.56
CA MET A 275 11.34 0.89 8.66
C MET A 275 12.81 1.12 8.30
N ILE A 276 13.46 0.13 7.68
CA ILE A 276 14.85 0.21 7.23
C ILE A 276 14.97 1.29 6.15
N LEU A 277 14.05 1.32 5.19
CA LEU A 277 14.02 2.29 4.11
C LEU A 277 13.81 3.72 4.61
N SER A 278 12.88 3.90 5.56
CA SER A 278 12.62 5.19 6.21
C SER A 278 13.86 5.68 6.95
N SER A 279 14.51 4.79 7.69
CA SER A 279 15.71 5.09 8.47
C SER A 279 16.89 5.43 7.55
N ALA A 280 17.11 4.65 6.48
CA ALA A 280 18.14 4.91 5.48
C ALA A 280 17.93 6.26 4.77
N THR A 281 16.69 6.58 4.42
CA THR A 281 16.34 7.87 3.82
C THR A 281 16.60 9.01 4.81
N LEU A 282 16.18 8.87 6.07
CA LEU A 282 16.38 9.88 7.11
C LEU A 282 17.87 10.16 7.35
N ILE A 283 18.67 9.11 7.48
CA ILE A 283 20.13 9.23 7.65
C ILE A 283 20.75 9.93 6.45
N THR A 284 20.32 9.61 5.23
CA THR A 284 20.85 10.23 4.00
C THR A 284 20.49 11.70 3.92
N VAL A 285 19.23 12.07 4.18
CA VAL A 285 18.79 13.47 4.20
C VAL A 285 19.54 14.25 5.27
N PHE A 286 19.67 13.68 6.47
CA PHE A 286 20.38 14.31 7.59
C PHE A 286 21.87 14.53 7.27
N THR A 287 22.56 13.46 6.85
CA THR A 287 24.00 13.54 6.56
C THR A 287 24.28 14.51 5.41
N VAL A 288 23.59 14.37 4.27
CA VAL A 288 23.81 15.26 3.12
C VAL A 288 23.44 16.70 3.45
N SER A 289 22.38 16.94 4.23
CA SER A 289 22.00 18.30 4.65
C SER A 289 23.03 18.90 5.61
N CYS A 290 23.66 18.12 6.48
CA CYS A 290 24.75 18.60 7.35
C CYS A 290 26.05 18.92 6.59
N PHE A 291 26.36 18.17 5.52
CA PHE A 291 27.60 18.36 4.74
C PHE A 291 27.46 19.35 3.57
N THR A 292 26.26 19.87 3.33
CA THR A 292 25.97 20.78 2.21
C THR A 292 25.62 22.18 2.74
N GLU A 293 25.88 23.22 1.94
CA GLU A 293 25.57 24.62 2.29
C GLU A 293 24.12 24.80 2.75
N THR A 294 23.95 25.53 3.86
CA THR A 294 22.65 25.83 4.48
C THR A 294 21.75 26.62 3.53
N PRO A 295 20.41 26.47 3.60
CA PRO A 295 19.49 27.18 2.72
C PRO A 295 19.60 28.70 2.95
N SER A 296 19.54 29.50 1.89
CA SER A 296 19.49 30.96 2.02
C SER A 296 18.23 31.38 2.78
N ARG A 297 18.33 32.41 3.63
CA ARG A 297 17.25 32.85 4.54
C ARG A 297 15.94 33.22 3.84
N GLU A 298 15.95 33.51 2.55
CA GLU A 298 14.74 33.79 1.76
C GLU A 298 13.85 32.55 1.57
N MET A 299 14.41 31.34 1.48
CA MET A 299 13.63 30.10 1.29
C MET A 299 12.93 29.63 2.57
N VAL A 300 13.36 30.09 3.75
CA VAL A 300 12.78 29.71 5.06
C VAL A 300 11.52 30.52 5.40
N HIS A 301 11.29 31.65 4.73
CA HIS A 301 10.15 32.56 5.00
C HIS A 301 8.93 32.33 4.09
N LEU A 302 9.02 31.42 3.12
CA LEU A 302 7.96 31.12 2.14
C LEU A 302 7.11 29.88 2.51
N GLY A 303 7.40 29.21 3.63
CA GLY A 303 6.65 28.06 4.15
C GLY A 303 5.75 28.40 5.33
#